data_AF-A0A7J7NPF3-F1
#
_entry.id   AF-A0A7J7NPF3-F1
#
_cell.length_a   1.000
_cell.length_b   1.000
_cell.length_c   1.000
_cell.angle_alpha   90.00
_cell.angle_beta   90.00
_cell.angle_gamma   90.00
#
_symmetry.space_group_name_H-M   'P 1'
#
loop_
_entity.id
_entity.type
_entity.pdbx_description
1 polymer ?
#
loop_
_entity_poly.entity_id
_entity_poly.type
_entity_poly.pdbx_seq_one_letter_code
_entity_poly.pdbx_strand_id
1 'polypeptide(L)'
;MASKPGPLTDWPWKKLGNFKYAVLAPGIAYSLYSYFSKEEGQRDTTGLLILPYLLWRVIHHQAWISLARLKTVQSKHRILDKSIEFEQIDRERNCRTFSGLVTVWEENVSLNHLAAVYALRAMLMVTLVYMMIFIILRVNEVTLRNGIDRDDLILLNGVLFYGAIFLFPRATKLPLWRTDGIIFTTLLHVGPTEFLYYWLHRALHHHFLYSRYHSHHHSSIVTEPVTAVVHPFAEHIMYFVLFGIPMVIPVFTGTASIASELGYITFVDFMNSMGHCNFELIPKWLFDVFPSLKYIMYTPSFHSLHHTQFRTNLSLFMPFYDYLYGTMDVSTDKVYETSLKGKTETPDAVYLMHPTTLESIYHLRPGFPSLASGPYASKWFMWMLWPVTYGCMLLSWVYDSVFTVERHVFNDLKMQTWAIPRYSFQFFLPWQREKINGMIEKAILKAEEAGVKVFSLGLLNQASSYYLNGNGELYIQKHPNLKIRIVDGSTLAVAVVLNSIPQGTQEVLLRGKPSKVVCAIIEALCHKGIQVAVAHKDDYEKLKLRLPKDLSSKLVFSTSPRQKVWLVEGGVLTDEEQKQAPDAKFVSVESESLVSSPSMRNDEIEE
;
A
#
# COMPACT_ATOMS: atom_id res chain seq x y z
N MET A 1 8.22 -18.05 1.50
CA MET A 1 8.73 -19.28 0.86
C MET A 1 8.18 -20.52 1.56
N ALA A 2 7.92 -21.58 0.79
CA ALA A 2 7.43 -22.86 1.32
C ALA A 2 8.43 -23.49 2.30
N SER A 3 7.91 -24.28 3.24
CA SER A 3 8.73 -24.88 4.32
C SER A 3 9.87 -25.80 3.81
N LYS A 4 9.66 -26.46 2.66
CA LYS A 4 10.65 -27.30 1.97
C LYS A 4 10.49 -27.12 0.46
N PRO A 5 11.09 -26.10 -0.18
CA PRO A 5 10.87 -25.80 -1.59
C PRO A 5 11.05 -27.00 -2.52
N GLY A 6 10.12 -27.19 -3.46
CA GLY A 6 10.19 -28.24 -4.49
C GLY A 6 10.88 -27.79 -5.78
N PRO A 7 11.02 -28.67 -6.78
CA PRO A 7 11.39 -28.26 -8.14
C PRO A 7 10.45 -27.17 -8.67
N LEU A 8 10.99 -26.23 -9.44
CA LEU A 8 10.23 -25.14 -10.05
C LEU A 8 9.48 -24.27 -9.03
N THR A 9 10.01 -24.11 -7.81
CA THR A 9 9.48 -23.14 -6.85
C THR A 9 9.73 -21.69 -7.31
N ASP A 10 10.92 -21.42 -7.84
CA ASP A 10 11.34 -20.10 -8.29
C ASP A 10 10.89 -19.78 -9.72
N TRP A 11 10.64 -18.50 -9.99
CA TRP A 11 10.31 -17.98 -11.32
C TRP A 11 11.48 -18.10 -12.31
N PRO A 12 11.23 -18.41 -13.59
CA PRO A 12 12.29 -18.64 -14.58
C PRO A 12 13.11 -17.37 -14.88
N TRP A 13 12.52 -16.18 -14.73
CA TRP A 13 13.21 -14.89 -14.89
C TRP A 13 13.71 -14.30 -13.56
N LYS A 14 13.74 -15.05 -12.46
CA LYS A 14 14.25 -14.56 -11.17
C LYS A 14 15.66 -13.97 -11.27
N LYS A 15 16.52 -14.57 -12.12
CA LYS A 15 17.89 -14.09 -12.37
C LYS A 15 17.97 -12.81 -13.20
N LEU A 16 16.90 -12.42 -13.90
CA LEU A 16 16.87 -11.20 -14.72
C LEU A 16 16.64 -9.93 -13.89
N GLY A 17 16.25 -10.06 -12.62
CA GLY A 17 15.97 -8.91 -11.76
C GLY A 17 15.00 -7.95 -12.44
N ASN A 18 15.41 -6.68 -12.57
CA ASN A 18 14.56 -5.64 -13.17
C ASN A 18 14.36 -5.80 -14.69
N PHE A 19 15.22 -6.58 -15.37
CA PHE A 19 15.10 -6.83 -16.81
C PHE A 19 14.02 -7.87 -17.15
N LYS A 20 13.35 -8.48 -16.15
CA LYS A 20 12.32 -9.50 -16.36
C LYS A 20 11.17 -9.04 -17.26
N TYR A 21 10.87 -7.75 -17.31
CA TYR A 21 9.81 -7.22 -18.18
C TYR A 21 10.15 -7.23 -19.67
N ALA A 22 11.43 -7.27 -20.03
CA ALA A 22 11.85 -7.37 -21.42
C ALA A 22 11.33 -8.66 -22.09
N VAL A 23 10.95 -9.66 -21.29
CA VAL A 23 10.35 -10.92 -21.75
C VAL A 23 9.03 -10.69 -22.51
N LEU A 24 8.28 -9.62 -22.22
CA LEU A 24 7.04 -9.29 -22.94
C LEU A 24 7.27 -8.50 -24.24
N ALA A 25 8.44 -7.89 -24.42
CA ALA A 25 8.70 -6.97 -25.52
C ALA A 25 8.49 -7.60 -26.92
N PRO A 26 8.92 -8.85 -27.19
CA PRO A 26 8.69 -9.46 -28.50
C PRO A 26 7.20 -9.62 -28.85
N GLY A 27 6.37 -10.04 -27.88
CA GLY A 27 4.93 -10.19 -28.06
C GLY A 27 4.24 -8.86 -28.34
N ILE A 28 4.57 -7.83 -27.54
CA ILE A 28 4.05 -6.47 -27.72
C ILE A 28 4.45 -5.92 -29.10
N ALA A 29 5.73 -6.02 -29.47
CA ALA A 29 6.22 -5.55 -30.76
C ALA A 29 5.53 -6.25 -31.94
N TYR A 30 5.35 -7.58 -31.85
CA TYR A 30 4.65 -8.35 -32.87
C TYR A 30 3.19 -7.92 -33.03
N SER A 31 2.44 -7.80 -31.93
CA SER A 31 1.03 -7.40 -32.00
C SER A 31 0.85 -5.98 -32.54
N LEU A 32 1.73 -5.03 -32.16
CA LEU A 32 1.74 -3.68 -32.73
C LEU A 32 2.04 -3.72 -34.24
N TYR A 33 3.09 -4.43 -34.65
CA TYR A 33 3.43 -4.59 -36.07
C TYR A 33 2.27 -5.23 -36.85
N SER A 34 1.69 -6.30 -36.32
CA SER A 34 0.57 -7.01 -36.95
C SER A 34 -0.66 -6.12 -37.12
N TYR A 35 -0.95 -5.25 -36.15
CA TYR A 35 -2.11 -4.36 -36.21
C TYR A 35 -1.90 -3.16 -37.15
N PHE A 36 -0.72 -2.54 -37.12
CA PHE A 36 -0.47 -1.30 -37.87
C PHE A 36 0.09 -1.51 -39.27
N SER A 37 0.79 -2.62 -39.52
CA SER A 37 1.43 -2.87 -40.82
C SER A 37 0.64 -3.80 -41.74
N LYS A 38 -0.32 -4.58 -41.22
CA LYS A 38 -1.14 -5.48 -42.04
C LYS A 38 -2.48 -4.85 -42.45
N GLU A 39 -3.02 -5.35 -43.56
CA GLU A 39 -4.37 -5.03 -44.02
C GLU A 39 -5.43 -5.38 -42.98
N GLU A 40 -6.56 -4.68 -43.00
CA GLU A 40 -7.64 -4.80 -41.99
C GLU A 40 -8.08 -6.25 -41.76
N GLY A 41 -8.22 -7.04 -42.85
CA GLY A 41 -8.57 -8.45 -42.79
C GLY A 41 -7.49 -9.37 -42.22
N GLN A 42 -6.28 -8.86 -41.94
CA GLN A 42 -5.13 -9.61 -41.43
C GLN A 42 -4.61 -9.14 -40.07
N ARG A 43 -5.22 -8.09 -39.49
CA ARG A 43 -4.83 -7.55 -38.19
C ARG A 43 -5.06 -8.55 -37.07
N ASP A 44 -4.13 -8.56 -36.12
CA ASP A 44 -4.27 -9.26 -34.85
C ASP A 44 -4.89 -8.30 -33.82
N THR A 45 -6.22 -8.35 -33.71
CA THR A 45 -6.97 -7.51 -32.77
C THR A 45 -6.87 -8.03 -31.34
N THR A 46 -6.76 -9.34 -31.17
CA THR A 46 -6.75 -9.98 -29.86
C THR A 46 -5.41 -9.77 -29.15
N GLY A 47 -4.28 -9.86 -29.89
CA GLY A 47 -2.95 -9.60 -29.32
C GLY A 47 -2.72 -8.16 -28.92
N LEU A 48 -3.36 -7.20 -29.61
CA LEU A 48 -3.33 -5.80 -29.21
C LEU A 48 -4.01 -5.58 -27.85
N LEU A 49 -5.04 -6.36 -27.52
CA LEU A 49 -5.79 -6.26 -26.26
C LEU A 49 -5.08 -6.89 -25.06
N ILE A 50 -4.06 -7.73 -25.26
CA ILE A 50 -3.31 -8.35 -24.16
C ILE A 50 -2.71 -7.30 -23.24
N LEU A 51 -2.06 -6.27 -23.78
CA LEU A 51 -1.38 -5.26 -22.94
C LEU A 51 -2.36 -4.41 -22.11
N PRO A 52 -3.42 -3.82 -22.69
CA PRO A 52 -4.50 -3.21 -21.91
C PRO A 52 -5.10 -4.15 -20.87
N TYR A 53 -5.23 -5.43 -21.19
CA TYR A 53 -5.79 -6.42 -20.27
C TYR A 53 -4.86 -6.73 -19.09
N LEU A 54 -3.56 -6.91 -19.31
CA LEU A 54 -2.59 -7.06 -18.23
C LEU A 54 -2.60 -5.83 -17.30
N LEU A 55 -2.72 -4.62 -17.87
CA LEU A 55 -2.88 -3.39 -17.09
C LEU A 55 -4.19 -3.40 -16.29
N TRP A 56 -5.30 -3.85 -16.88
CA TRP A 56 -6.57 -4.00 -16.17
C TRP A 56 -6.43 -4.93 -14.97
N ARG A 57 -5.73 -6.07 -15.09
CA ARG A 57 -5.48 -6.97 -13.94
C ARG A 57 -4.67 -6.29 -12.85
N VAL A 58 -3.67 -5.47 -13.21
CA VAL A 58 -2.92 -4.66 -12.24
C VAL A 58 -3.84 -3.64 -11.55
N ILE A 59 -4.71 -2.96 -12.28
CA ILE A 59 -5.64 -2.00 -11.65
C ILE A 59 -6.65 -2.72 -10.75
N HIS A 60 -7.24 -3.81 -11.24
CA HIS A 60 -8.24 -4.62 -10.55
C HIS A 60 -7.71 -5.17 -9.22
N HIS A 61 -6.56 -5.86 -9.23
CA HIS A 61 -5.97 -6.39 -7.99
C HIS A 61 -5.59 -5.27 -7.01
N GLN A 62 -5.08 -4.13 -7.49
CA GLN A 62 -4.73 -3.02 -6.59
C GLN A 62 -5.99 -2.42 -5.95
N ALA A 63 -7.07 -2.26 -6.71
CA ALA A 63 -8.35 -1.78 -6.19
C ALA A 63 -8.91 -2.72 -5.11
N TRP A 64 -8.83 -4.04 -5.33
CA TRP A 64 -9.23 -5.03 -4.33
C TRP A 64 -8.38 -5.01 -3.07
N ILE A 65 -7.05 -4.95 -3.21
CA ILE A 65 -6.13 -4.83 -2.07
C ILE A 65 -6.50 -3.59 -1.24
N SER A 66 -6.69 -2.45 -1.90
CA SER A 66 -7.05 -1.21 -1.22
C SER A 66 -8.42 -1.27 -0.55
N LEU A 67 -9.42 -1.84 -1.22
CA LEU A 67 -10.75 -2.04 -0.64
C LEU A 67 -10.71 -2.97 0.57
N ALA A 68 -10.03 -4.11 0.45
CA ALA A 68 -9.92 -5.10 1.52
C ALA A 68 -9.22 -4.52 2.74
N ARG A 69 -8.11 -3.80 2.56
CA ARG A 69 -7.39 -3.14 3.65
C ARG A 69 -8.22 -2.05 4.31
N LEU A 70 -8.90 -1.22 3.52
CA LEU A 70 -9.79 -0.18 4.02
C LEU A 70 -10.89 -0.79 4.89
N LYS A 71 -11.53 -1.88 4.41
CA LYS A 71 -12.56 -2.60 5.17
C LYS A 71 -11.99 -3.26 6.41
N THR A 72 -10.82 -3.90 6.35
CA THR A 72 -10.16 -4.48 7.53
C THR A 72 -9.86 -3.44 8.61
N VAL A 73 -9.47 -2.23 8.21
CA VAL A 73 -9.12 -1.16 9.15
C VAL A 73 -10.34 -0.40 9.68
N GLN A 74 -11.43 -0.27 8.91
CA GLN A 74 -12.57 0.58 9.30
C GLN A 74 -13.78 -0.22 9.75
N SER A 75 -14.00 -1.41 9.19
CA SER A 75 -15.20 -2.21 9.44
C SER A 75 -15.16 -2.88 10.80
N LYS A 76 -16.34 -3.02 11.40
CA LYS A 76 -16.63 -3.95 12.50
C LYS A 76 -16.93 -5.36 12.01
N HIS A 77 -17.21 -5.53 10.71
CA HIS A 77 -17.62 -6.77 10.05
C HIS A 77 -16.41 -7.53 9.49
N ARG A 78 -15.45 -7.85 10.37
CA ARG A 78 -14.26 -8.63 10.00
C ARG A 78 -14.50 -10.11 10.23
N ILE A 79 -13.89 -10.94 9.41
CA ILE A 79 -13.98 -12.40 9.56
C ILE A 79 -13.01 -12.84 10.65
N LEU A 80 -11.74 -12.47 10.52
CA LEU A 80 -10.69 -12.70 11.50
C LEU A 80 -10.32 -11.41 12.22
N ASP A 81 -10.22 -11.54 13.54
CA ASP A 81 -9.87 -10.43 14.44
C ASP A 81 -8.39 -10.48 14.80
N LYS A 82 -7.55 -10.30 13.77
CA LYS A 82 -6.09 -10.29 13.86
C LYS A 82 -5.54 -9.15 13.01
N SER A 83 -4.50 -8.49 13.50
CA SER A 83 -3.71 -7.55 12.71
C SER A 83 -2.93 -8.26 11.61
N ILE A 84 -2.67 -7.53 10.52
CA ILE A 84 -1.73 -7.97 9.49
C ILE A 84 -0.34 -7.60 9.99
N GLU A 85 0.39 -8.59 10.49
CA GLU A 85 1.73 -8.44 11.06
C GLU A 85 2.78 -8.17 9.97
N PHE A 86 3.90 -7.55 10.36
CA PHE A 86 5.01 -7.26 9.45
C PHE A 86 5.55 -8.52 8.78
N GLU A 87 5.62 -9.65 9.49
CA GLU A 87 6.09 -10.90 8.90
C GLU A 87 5.15 -11.44 7.82
N GLN A 88 3.83 -11.19 7.92
CA GLN A 88 2.90 -11.56 6.85
C GLN A 88 3.13 -10.67 5.62
N ILE A 89 3.27 -9.35 5.83
CA ILE A 89 3.56 -8.39 4.76
C ILE A 89 4.83 -8.78 4.00
N ASP A 90 5.88 -9.17 4.71
CA ASP A 90 7.15 -9.59 4.12
C ASP A 90 7.01 -10.89 3.30
N ARG A 91 6.22 -11.84 3.79
CA ARG A 91 5.94 -13.10 3.09
C ARG A 91 5.19 -12.87 1.79
N GLU A 92 4.21 -11.96 1.77
CA GLU A 92 3.38 -11.67 0.59
C GLU A 92 4.10 -10.79 -0.45
N ARG A 93 5.31 -10.30 -0.14
CA ARG A 93 6.02 -9.32 -0.98
C ARG A 93 7.46 -9.67 -1.33
N ASN A 94 7.95 -10.82 -0.85
CA ASN A 94 9.32 -11.27 -1.07
C ASN A 94 10.35 -10.12 -0.89
N CYS A 95 10.26 -9.40 0.23
CA CYS A 95 11.14 -8.27 0.52
C CYS A 95 12.52 -8.75 1.03
N ARG A 96 13.33 -9.31 0.13
CA ARG A 96 14.76 -9.57 0.38
C ARG A 96 15.56 -9.29 -0.89
N THR A 97 15.99 -8.04 -1.12
CA THR A 97 17.41 -7.64 -1.31
C THR A 97 17.63 -6.20 -1.81
N PHE A 98 18.49 -5.51 -1.03
CA PHE A 98 19.68 -4.73 -1.39
C PHE A 98 19.63 -3.40 -2.17
N SER A 99 20.35 -2.45 -1.57
CA SER A 99 20.78 -1.13 -2.02
C SER A 99 21.78 -1.20 -3.18
N GLY A 100 21.63 -0.32 -4.18
CA GLY A 100 22.73 0.00 -5.09
C GLY A 100 22.31 0.35 -6.51
N LEU A 101 22.67 1.57 -6.92
CA LEU A 101 22.87 2.06 -8.29
C LEU A 101 21.64 2.18 -9.22
N VAL A 102 21.28 3.43 -9.55
CA VAL A 102 21.30 3.92 -10.96
C VAL A 102 21.56 5.42 -10.94
N THR A 103 22.73 5.81 -11.41
CA THR A 103 23.00 7.10 -12.08
C THR A 103 23.30 6.80 -13.56
N VAL A 104 23.08 7.82 -14.38
CA VAL A 104 23.49 7.98 -15.79
C VAL A 104 22.54 7.35 -16.82
N TRP A 105 21.84 8.21 -17.55
CA TRP A 105 22.01 8.41 -19.01
C TRP A 105 21.07 9.53 -19.46
N GLU A 106 21.61 10.73 -19.63
CA GLU A 106 21.07 11.81 -20.46
C GLU A 106 22.07 12.00 -21.60
N GLU A 107 21.64 11.91 -22.86
CA GLU A 107 22.21 12.76 -23.92
C GLU A 107 21.33 12.82 -25.18
N ASN A 108 21.30 14.04 -25.69
CA ASN A 108 20.64 14.66 -26.84
C ASN A 108 20.50 13.86 -28.14
N VAL A 109 19.36 14.06 -28.83
CA VAL A 109 19.29 14.08 -30.31
C VAL A 109 18.29 15.15 -30.76
N SER A 110 18.75 16.08 -31.61
CA SER A 110 17.91 16.98 -32.41
C SER A 110 17.71 16.40 -33.81
N LEU A 111 16.52 16.58 -34.41
CA LEU A 111 16.29 16.26 -35.82
C LEU A 111 15.21 17.17 -36.43
N ASN A 112 15.52 17.63 -37.65
CA ASN A 112 14.80 18.65 -38.42
C ASN A 112 13.53 18.15 -39.15
N HIS A 113 12.70 19.14 -39.49
CA HIS A 113 11.37 19.03 -40.10
C HIS A 113 11.36 18.55 -41.56
N LEU A 114 10.74 17.39 -41.81
CA LEU A 114 9.74 17.17 -42.87
C LEU A 114 8.99 15.81 -42.76
N ALA A 115 9.18 15.07 -41.65
CA ALA A 115 8.47 13.82 -41.35
C ALA A 115 7.20 14.01 -40.47
N ALA A 116 6.77 15.25 -40.23
CA ALA A 116 5.96 15.66 -39.08
C ALA A 116 4.49 15.21 -39.05
N VAL A 117 3.96 14.47 -40.03
CA VAL A 117 2.57 13.95 -40.00
C VAL A 117 2.55 12.43 -39.83
N TYR A 118 3.47 11.71 -40.49
CA TYR A 118 3.67 10.27 -40.25
C TYR A 118 4.49 10.01 -38.98
N ALA A 119 5.49 10.85 -38.69
CA ALA A 119 6.24 10.81 -37.43
C ALA A 119 5.40 11.29 -36.25
N LEU A 120 4.31 12.06 -36.42
CA LEU A 120 3.45 12.45 -35.29
C LEU A 120 2.49 11.33 -34.91
N ARG A 121 2.01 10.51 -35.88
CA ARG A 121 1.27 9.27 -35.57
C ARG A 121 2.20 8.18 -35.02
N ALA A 122 3.39 8.02 -35.58
CA ALA A 122 4.40 7.10 -35.06
C ALA A 122 5.01 7.58 -33.73
N MET A 123 5.18 8.90 -33.49
CA MET A 123 5.60 9.45 -32.20
C MET A 123 4.46 9.44 -31.21
N LEU A 124 3.19 9.72 -31.54
CA LEU A 124 2.12 9.53 -30.55
C LEU A 124 2.01 8.05 -30.16
N MET A 125 2.25 7.13 -31.09
CA MET A 125 2.14 5.70 -30.84
C MET A 125 3.38 5.14 -30.14
N VAL A 126 4.59 5.53 -30.55
CA VAL A 126 5.81 5.29 -29.79
C VAL A 126 5.69 5.99 -28.45
N THR A 127 5.09 7.17 -28.31
CA THR A 127 4.93 7.84 -27.01
C THR A 127 3.81 7.23 -26.17
N LEU A 128 2.76 6.65 -26.75
CA LEU A 128 1.69 5.95 -26.02
C LEU A 128 2.10 4.53 -25.65
N VAL A 129 2.82 3.84 -26.52
CA VAL A 129 3.42 2.53 -26.28
C VAL A 129 4.62 2.68 -25.36
N TYR A 130 5.47 3.68 -25.55
CA TYR A 130 6.54 4.03 -24.61
C TYR A 130 5.93 4.55 -23.33
N MET A 131 4.87 5.36 -23.29
CA MET A 131 4.18 5.69 -22.03
C MET A 131 3.57 4.45 -21.40
N MET A 132 2.92 3.54 -22.12
CA MET A 132 2.31 2.33 -21.54
C MET A 132 3.37 1.32 -21.08
N ILE A 133 4.41 1.09 -21.88
CA ILE A 133 5.56 0.26 -21.53
C ILE A 133 6.33 0.93 -20.41
N PHE A 134 6.55 2.25 -20.40
CA PHE A 134 7.21 2.99 -19.33
C PHE A 134 6.34 3.05 -18.07
N ILE A 135 5.02 3.13 -18.19
CA ILE A 135 4.05 2.95 -17.09
C ILE A 135 4.21 1.53 -16.54
N ILE A 136 4.20 0.50 -17.37
CA ILE A 136 4.30 -0.90 -16.92
C ILE A 136 5.70 -1.23 -16.37
N LEU A 137 6.77 -0.70 -16.97
CA LEU A 137 8.16 -0.91 -16.57
C LEU A 137 8.54 -0.08 -15.34
N ARG A 138 7.97 1.12 -15.15
CA ARG A 138 8.39 2.07 -14.11
C ARG A 138 7.36 2.43 -13.05
N VAL A 139 6.05 2.26 -13.26
CA VAL A 139 5.11 2.09 -12.12
C VAL A 139 5.56 0.87 -11.31
N ASN A 140 6.09 -0.14 -12.02
CA ASN A 140 6.77 -1.23 -11.36
C ASN A 140 8.14 -0.91 -10.82
N GLU A 141 8.78 0.25 -11.04
CA GLU A 141 10.07 0.54 -10.39
C GLU A 141 9.99 0.64 -8.86
N VAL A 142 8.80 0.94 -8.36
CA VAL A 142 8.44 0.86 -6.95
C VAL A 142 8.34 -0.58 -6.46
N THR A 143 7.81 -1.44 -7.32
CA THR A 143 7.73 -2.90 -7.17
C THR A 143 9.11 -3.56 -7.42
N LEU A 144 10.00 -2.92 -8.17
CA LEU A 144 11.31 -3.42 -8.59
C LEU A 144 12.33 -3.45 -7.46
N ARG A 145 12.14 -2.67 -6.38
CA ARG A 145 12.99 -2.80 -5.17
C ARG A 145 12.62 -4.00 -4.32
N ASN A 146 11.37 -4.48 -4.40
CA ASN A 146 10.83 -5.52 -3.53
C ASN A 146 10.12 -6.52 -4.42
N GLY A 147 10.81 -7.54 -4.94
CA GLY A 147 10.26 -8.49 -5.92
C GLY A 147 8.92 -9.09 -5.47
N ILE A 148 7.81 -8.51 -5.91
CA ILE A 148 6.47 -8.97 -5.55
C ILE A 148 6.09 -10.11 -6.49
N ASP A 149 5.70 -11.26 -5.94
CA ASP A 149 5.24 -12.45 -6.70
C ASP A 149 4.12 -12.11 -7.71
N ARG A 150 3.36 -11.05 -7.45
CA ARG A 150 2.34 -10.47 -8.33
C ARG A 150 2.88 -10.06 -9.70
N ASP A 151 4.04 -9.41 -9.77
CA ASP A 151 4.61 -8.97 -11.06
C ASP A 151 4.94 -10.16 -11.94
N ASP A 152 5.45 -11.21 -11.31
CA ASP A 152 5.83 -12.43 -12.00
C ASP A 152 4.60 -13.17 -12.52
N LEU A 153 3.48 -13.16 -11.79
CA LEU A 153 2.22 -13.67 -12.32
C LEU A 153 1.73 -12.88 -13.54
N ILE A 154 1.79 -11.54 -13.52
CA ILE A 154 1.39 -10.72 -14.67
C ILE A 154 2.29 -11.00 -15.88
N LEU A 155 3.59 -11.14 -15.66
CA LEU A 155 4.54 -11.52 -16.70
C LEU A 155 4.25 -12.90 -17.28
N LEU A 156 4.01 -13.90 -16.43
CA LEU A 156 3.65 -15.24 -16.86
C LEU A 156 2.41 -15.23 -17.75
N ASN A 157 1.35 -14.54 -17.33
CA ASN A 157 0.13 -14.43 -18.12
C ASN A 157 0.39 -13.74 -19.46
N GLY A 158 1.19 -12.67 -19.49
CA GLY A 158 1.58 -12.02 -20.73
C GLY A 158 2.33 -12.96 -21.69
N VAL A 159 3.33 -13.69 -21.18
CA VAL A 159 4.08 -14.67 -21.98
C VAL A 159 3.16 -15.76 -22.53
N LEU A 160 2.25 -16.27 -21.70
CA LEU A 160 1.36 -17.35 -22.09
C LEU A 160 0.27 -16.87 -23.06
N PHE A 161 -0.28 -15.67 -22.89
CA PHE A 161 -1.26 -15.11 -23.83
C PHE A 161 -0.62 -14.78 -25.17
N TYR A 162 0.54 -14.14 -25.20
CA TYR A 162 1.26 -13.90 -26.46
C TYR A 162 1.66 -15.23 -27.10
N GLY A 163 2.18 -16.18 -26.32
CA GLY A 163 2.50 -17.53 -26.78
C GLY A 163 1.29 -18.26 -27.37
N ALA A 164 0.13 -18.16 -26.73
CA ALA A 164 -1.12 -18.75 -27.23
C ALA A 164 -1.53 -18.15 -28.58
N ILE A 165 -1.37 -16.84 -28.79
CA ILE A 165 -1.62 -16.22 -30.09
C ILE A 165 -0.68 -16.77 -31.18
N PHE A 166 0.60 -16.96 -30.86
CA PHE A 166 1.55 -17.56 -31.79
C PHE A 166 1.23 -19.02 -32.11
N LEU A 167 0.80 -19.80 -31.12
CA LEU A 167 0.49 -21.23 -31.27
C LEU A 167 -0.87 -21.46 -31.94
N PHE A 168 -1.83 -20.54 -31.75
CA PHE A 168 -3.21 -20.70 -32.20
C PHE A 168 -3.63 -19.49 -33.05
N PRO A 169 -3.41 -19.54 -34.38
CA PRO A 169 -3.81 -18.45 -35.28
C PRO A 169 -5.30 -18.08 -35.18
N ARG A 170 -6.17 -19.02 -34.80
CA ARG A 170 -7.61 -18.77 -34.54
C ARG A 170 -7.87 -17.78 -33.41
N ALA A 171 -6.94 -17.65 -32.46
CA ALA A 171 -7.04 -16.71 -31.35
C ALA A 171 -6.72 -15.26 -31.74
N THR A 172 -6.21 -14.99 -32.94
CA THR A 172 -5.84 -13.62 -33.36
C THR A 172 -7.06 -12.72 -33.65
N LYS A 173 -8.18 -13.32 -34.07
CA LYS A 173 -9.37 -12.60 -34.56
C LYS A 173 -10.65 -13.12 -33.93
N LEU A 174 -10.75 -12.99 -32.62
CA LEU A 174 -11.98 -13.34 -31.92
C LEU A 174 -13.06 -12.26 -32.16
N PRO A 175 -14.33 -12.65 -32.40
CA PRO A 175 -15.43 -11.70 -32.42
C PRO A 175 -15.60 -11.04 -31.04
N LEU A 176 -16.14 -9.82 -31.01
CA LEU A 176 -16.34 -9.10 -29.75
C LEU A 176 -17.27 -9.84 -28.79
N TRP A 177 -18.38 -10.40 -29.31
CA TRP A 177 -19.43 -11.04 -28.52
C TRP A 177 -19.92 -12.32 -29.17
N ARG A 178 -20.08 -13.38 -28.37
CA ARG A 178 -20.76 -14.62 -28.75
C ARG A 178 -21.46 -15.23 -27.55
N THR A 179 -22.78 -15.36 -27.63
CA THR A 179 -23.59 -15.91 -26.53
C THR A 179 -23.32 -17.40 -26.30
N ASP A 180 -23.17 -18.18 -27.37
CA ASP A 180 -22.81 -19.60 -27.29
C ASP A 180 -21.41 -19.79 -26.66
N GLY A 181 -20.45 -18.93 -27.02
CA GLY A 181 -19.14 -18.84 -26.38
C GLY A 181 -19.19 -18.61 -24.88
N ILE A 182 -19.94 -17.60 -24.45
CA ILE A 182 -20.11 -17.26 -23.03
C ILE A 182 -20.73 -18.43 -22.26
N ILE A 183 -21.83 -19.01 -22.77
CA ILE A 183 -22.48 -20.17 -22.14
C ILE A 183 -21.50 -21.33 -22.03
N PHE A 184 -20.76 -21.62 -23.11
CA PHE A 184 -19.83 -22.74 -23.14
C PHE A 184 -18.67 -22.55 -22.17
N THR A 185 -18.08 -21.35 -22.11
CA THR A 185 -17.07 -20.99 -21.09
C THR A 185 -17.62 -21.15 -19.67
N THR A 186 -18.85 -20.69 -19.39
CA THR A 186 -19.48 -20.87 -18.08
C THR A 186 -19.66 -22.34 -17.71
N LEU A 187 -20.14 -23.18 -18.64
CA LEU A 187 -20.35 -24.61 -18.40
C LEU A 187 -19.01 -25.35 -18.16
N LEU A 188 -17.97 -24.99 -18.93
CA LEU A 188 -16.63 -25.55 -18.75
C LEU A 188 -16.03 -25.19 -17.38
N HIS A 189 -16.32 -23.98 -16.89
CA HIS A 189 -15.91 -23.57 -15.56
C HIS A 189 -16.67 -24.34 -14.46
N VAL A 190 -18.01 -24.26 -14.47
CA VAL A 190 -18.89 -24.85 -13.46
C VAL A 190 -18.74 -26.36 -13.35
N GLY A 191 -18.45 -27.05 -14.46
CA GLY A 191 -18.25 -28.49 -14.48
C GLY A 191 -16.77 -28.88 -14.34
N PRO A 192 -16.05 -29.07 -15.46
CA PRO A 192 -14.66 -29.57 -15.46
C PRO A 192 -13.69 -28.79 -14.57
N THR A 193 -13.68 -27.45 -14.63
CA THR A 193 -12.69 -26.65 -13.89
C THR A 193 -12.88 -26.76 -12.38
N GLU A 194 -14.11 -26.62 -11.88
CA GLU A 194 -14.39 -26.76 -10.43
C GLU A 194 -14.08 -28.18 -9.93
N PHE A 195 -14.46 -29.21 -10.70
CA PHE A 195 -14.15 -30.60 -10.33
C PHE A 195 -12.65 -30.87 -10.25
N LEU A 196 -11.91 -30.48 -11.28
CA LEU A 196 -10.46 -30.70 -11.35
C LEU A 196 -9.73 -29.86 -10.30
N TYR A 197 -10.19 -28.63 -10.03
CA TYR A 197 -9.64 -27.81 -8.95
C TYR A 197 -9.78 -28.50 -7.60
N TYR A 198 -10.98 -28.97 -7.25
CA TYR A 198 -11.24 -29.58 -5.95
C TYR A 198 -10.25 -30.72 -5.64
N TRP A 199 -10.04 -31.61 -6.60
CA TRP A 199 -9.08 -32.72 -6.44
C TRP A 199 -7.63 -32.25 -6.43
N LEU A 200 -7.28 -31.28 -7.28
CA LEU A 200 -5.95 -30.71 -7.31
C LEU A 200 -5.60 -30.04 -5.98
N HIS A 201 -6.50 -29.20 -5.47
CA HIS A 201 -6.33 -28.49 -4.21
C HIS A 201 -6.25 -29.47 -3.05
N ARG A 202 -7.13 -30.49 -3.01
CA ARG A 202 -7.04 -31.58 -2.03
C ARG A 202 -5.70 -32.31 -2.07
N ALA A 203 -5.14 -32.54 -3.27
CA ALA A 203 -3.80 -33.14 -3.43
C ALA A 203 -2.70 -32.19 -2.94
N LEU A 204 -2.80 -30.89 -3.20
CA LEU A 204 -1.86 -29.87 -2.68
C LEU A 204 -1.84 -29.82 -1.14
N HIS A 205 -2.94 -30.20 -0.48
CA HIS A 205 -3.00 -30.37 0.98
C HIS A 205 -2.44 -31.69 1.51
N HIS A 206 -2.03 -32.61 0.64
CA HIS A 206 -1.25 -33.76 1.06
C HIS A 206 0.13 -33.32 1.56
N HIS A 207 0.57 -33.83 2.71
CA HIS A 207 1.76 -33.38 3.45
C HIS A 207 3.01 -33.13 2.56
N PHE A 208 3.23 -33.98 1.56
CA PHE A 208 4.35 -33.87 0.63
C PHE A 208 4.27 -32.63 -0.26
N LEU A 209 3.11 -32.38 -0.89
CA LEU A 209 2.89 -31.24 -1.78
C LEU A 209 2.68 -29.95 -0.99
N TYR A 210 2.00 -30.04 0.16
CA TYR A 210 1.75 -28.89 1.03
C TYR A 210 3.05 -28.22 1.46
N SER A 211 3.99 -29.00 2.03
CA SER A 211 5.26 -28.47 2.50
C SER A 211 6.12 -27.80 1.39
N ARG A 212 5.90 -28.18 0.13
CA ARG A 212 6.69 -27.74 -1.04
C ARG A 212 6.07 -26.60 -1.83
N TYR A 213 4.76 -26.63 -1.99
CA TYR A 213 4.05 -25.76 -2.92
C TYR A 213 3.03 -24.88 -2.19
N HIS A 214 2.14 -25.49 -1.42
CA HIS A 214 0.95 -24.79 -0.94
C HIS A 214 1.08 -24.14 0.47
N SER A 215 2.07 -24.55 1.27
CA SER A 215 2.29 -24.01 2.63
C SER A 215 2.62 -22.52 2.66
N HIS A 216 3.21 -21.98 1.58
CA HIS A 216 3.51 -20.55 1.52
C HIS A 216 2.24 -19.71 1.39
N HIS A 217 1.30 -20.15 0.56
CA HIS A 217 -0.02 -19.53 0.40
C HIS A 217 -0.75 -19.48 1.76
N HIS A 218 -0.76 -20.61 2.47
CA HIS A 218 -1.36 -20.76 3.80
C HIS A 218 -0.62 -20.08 4.96
N SER A 219 0.55 -19.49 4.69
CA SER A 219 1.29 -18.75 5.73
C SER A 219 0.66 -17.39 6.07
N SER A 220 -0.32 -16.94 5.26
CA SER A 220 -1.09 -15.71 5.47
C SER A 220 -2.47 -16.05 6.02
N ILE A 221 -2.57 -16.11 7.35
CA ILE A 221 -3.81 -16.51 8.03
C ILE A 221 -4.90 -15.43 7.88
N VAL A 222 -4.52 -14.15 7.94
CA VAL A 222 -5.43 -13.05 7.62
C VAL A 222 -5.35 -12.83 6.12
N THR A 223 -6.22 -13.48 5.36
CA THR A 223 -6.19 -13.42 3.89
C THR A 223 -6.38 -12.00 3.38
N GLU A 224 -5.53 -11.60 2.44
CA GLU A 224 -5.66 -10.39 1.64
C GLU A 224 -5.72 -10.75 0.15
N PRO A 225 -6.28 -9.90 -0.74
CA PRO A 225 -6.37 -10.23 -2.16
C PRO A 225 -5.01 -10.53 -2.82
N VAL A 226 -3.91 -10.06 -2.23
CA VAL A 226 -2.55 -10.44 -2.63
C VAL A 226 -2.23 -11.90 -2.30
N THR A 227 -2.73 -12.45 -1.19
CA THR A 227 -2.56 -13.87 -0.81
C THR A 227 -3.03 -14.81 -1.92
N ALA A 228 -4.07 -14.42 -2.67
CA ALA A 228 -4.61 -15.20 -3.80
C ALA A 228 -3.60 -15.48 -4.92
N VAL A 229 -2.53 -14.67 -5.02
CA VAL A 229 -1.50 -14.78 -6.07
C VAL A 229 -0.12 -15.16 -5.52
N VAL A 230 -0.02 -15.46 -4.22
CA VAL A 230 1.23 -15.89 -3.57
C VAL A 230 1.32 -17.41 -3.64
N HIS A 231 1.80 -17.90 -4.77
CA HIS A 231 2.08 -19.32 -4.99
C HIS A 231 3.44 -19.51 -5.67
N PRO A 232 4.11 -20.66 -5.48
CA PRO A 232 5.29 -21.01 -6.27
C PRO A 232 5.01 -21.11 -7.76
N PHE A 233 6.05 -20.99 -8.59
CA PHE A 233 5.92 -21.01 -10.05
C PHE A 233 5.23 -22.30 -10.56
N ALA A 234 5.61 -23.47 -10.05
CA ALA A 234 4.99 -24.75 -10.41
C ALA A 234 3.47 -24.77 -10.16
N GLU A 235 3.03 -24.25 -9.02
CA GLU A 235 1.61 -24.22 -8.65
C GLU A 235 0.83 -23.25 -9.55
N HIS A 236 1.45 -22.11 -9.91
CA HIS A 236 0.88 -21.20 -10.91
C HIS A 236 0.70 -21.85 -12.29
N ILE A 237 1.65 -22.68 -12.75
CA ILE A 237 1.50 -23.41 -14.01
C ILE A 237 0.31 -24.38 -13.92
N MET A 238 0.16 -25.09 -12.81
CA MET A 238 -0.95 -26.02 -12.61
C MET A 238 -2.30 -25.29 -12.62
N TYR A 239 -2.42 -24.15 -11.94
CA TYR A 239 -3.62 -23.32 -11.99
C TYR A 239 -3.84 -22.71 -13.38
N PHE A 240 -2.79 -22.27 -14.08
CA PHE A 240 -2.94 -21.74 -15.43
C PHE A 240 -3.48 -22.78 -16.40
N VAL A 241 -2.98 -24.03 -16.36
CA VAL A 241 -3.51 -25.11 -17.21
C VAL A 241 -4.98 -25.36 -16.91
N LEU A 242 -5.35 -25.37 -15.64
CA LEU A 242 -6.72 -25.60 -15.18
C LEU A 242 -7.69 -24.47 -15.59
N PHE A 243 -7.31 -23.21 -15.34
CA PHE A 243 -8.07 -22.03 -15.76
C PHE A 243 -7.99 -21.77 -17.26
N GLY A 244 -7.03 -22.39 -17.97
CA GLY A 244 -6.96 -22.38 -19.42
C GLY A 244 -8.06 -23.22 -20.08
N ILE A 245 -8.67 -24.18 -19.38
CA ILE A 245 -9.71 -25.06 -19.95
C ILE A 245 -10.88 -24.25 -20.54
N PRO A 246 -11.51 -23.31 -19.81
CA PRO A 246 -12.66 -22.54 -20.32
C PRO A 246 -12.30 -21.44 -21.32
N MET A 247 -11.01 -21.25 -21.60
CA MET A 247 -10.48 -20.30 -22.59
C MET A 247 -10.07 -21.02 -23.88
N VAL A 248 -9.25 -22.07 -23.74
CA VAL A 248 -8.64 -22.77 -24.86
C VAL A 248 -9.66 -23.63 -25.62
N ILE A 249 -10.58 -24.31 -24.92
CA ILE A 249 -11.59 -25.15 -25.58
C ILE A 249 -12.51 -24.33 -26.50
N PRO A 250 -13.09 -23.19 -26.07
CA PRO A 250 -13.87 -22.32 -26.96
C PRO A 250 -13.10 -21.82 -28.19
N VAL A 251 -11.79 -21.58 -28.08
CA VAL A 251 -10.94 -21.21 -29.23
C VAL A 251 -10.85 -22.38 -30.21
N PHE A 252 -10.70 -23.61 -29.73
CA PHE A 252 -10.67 -24.81 -30.59
C PHE A 252 -12.01 -25.13 -31.24
N THR A 253 -13.12 -24.94 -30.52
CA THR A 253 -14.47 -25.18 -31.05
C THR A 253 -15.00 -24.03 -31.90
N GLY A 254 -14.26 -22.91 -32.00
CA GLY A 254 -14.67 -21.74 -32.79
C GLY A 254 -15.80 -20.93 -32.16
N THR A 255 -16.04 -21.10 -30.86
CA THR A 255 -17.10 -20.41 -30.11
C THR A 255 -16.56 -19.27 -29.24
N ALA A 256 -15.24 -19.12 -29.09
CA ALA A 256 -14.63 -18.04 -28.31
C ALA A 256 -15.00 -16.63 -28.81
N SER A 257 -15.04 -15.68 -27.87
CA SER A 257 -15.19 -14.25 -28.13
C SER A 257 -14.31 -13.45 -27.18
N ILE A 258 -14.00 -12.20 -27.54
CA ILE A 258 -13.23 -11.29 -26.67
C ILE A 258 -13.96 -11.11 -25.33
N ALA A 259 -15.29 -10.96 -25.35
CA ALA A 259 -16.09 -10.85 -24.13
C ALA A 259 -16.02 -12.10 -23.23
N SER A 260 -16.07 -13.31 -23.80
CA SER A 260 -15.98 -14.54 -23.01
C SER A 260 -14.60 -14.71 -22.36
N GLU A 261 -13.52 -14.42 -23.10
CA GLU A 261 -12.14 -14.52 -22.58
C GLU A 261 -11.88 -13.49 -21.47
N LEU A 262 -12.06 -12.19 -21.77
CA LEU A 262 -11.78 -11.12 -20.82
C LEU A 262 -12.74 -11.18 -19.61
N GLY A 263 -14.00 -11.53 -19.86
CA GLY A 263 -15.02 -11.70 -18.83
C GLY A 263 -14.68 -12.85 -17.89
N TYR A 264 -14.25 -14.00 -18.42
CA TYR A 264 -13.91 -15.17 -17.61
C TYR A 264 -12.72 -14.91 -16.70
N ILE A 265 -11.62 -14.36 -17.23
CA ILE A 265 -10.43 -14.11 -16.40
C ILE A 265 -10.74 -13.00 -15.37
N THR A 266 -11.50 -11.97 -15.74
CA THR A 266 -11.96 -10.94 -14.78
C THR A 266 -12.82 -11.55 -13.68
N PHE A 267 -13.70 -12.50 -14.02
CA PHE A 267 -14.50 -13.25 -13.05
C PHE A 267 -13.62 -14.08 -12.11
N VAL A 268 -12.61 -14.80 -12.64
CA VAL A 268 -11.65 -15.57 -11.81
C VAL A 268 -10.87 -14.65 -10.87
N ASP A 269 -10.38 -13.50 -11.36
CA ASP A 269 -9.67 -12.52 -10.52
C ASP A 269 -10.58 -11.91 -9.45
N PHE A 270 -11.83 -11.61 -9.80
CA PHE A 270 -12.85 -11.09 -8.88
C PHE A 270 -13.16 -12.10 -7.78
N MET A 271 -13.47 -13.34 -8.16
CA MET A 271 -13.82 -14.39 -7.21
C MET A 271 -12.64 -14.71 -6.30
N ASN A 272 -11.41 -14.81 -6.82
CA ASN A 272 -10.22 -14.99 -5.99
C ASN A 272 -9.99 -13.82 -5.02
N SER A 273 -10.13 -12.58 -5.49
CA SER A 273 -9.95 -11.40 -4.64
C SER A 273 -11.02 -11.29 -3.56
N MET A 274 -12.27 -11.66 -3.88
CA MET A 274 -13.37 -11.73 -2.93
C MET A 274 -13.10 -12.80 -1.86
N GLY A 275 -12.72 -14.02 -2.25
CA GLY A 275 -12.44 -15.10 -1.32
C GLY A 275 -11.29 -14.79 -0.36
N HIS A 276 -10.32 -13.99 -0.79
CA HIS A 276 -9.17 -13.60 0.01
C HIS A 276 -9.31 -12.20 0.61
N CYS A 277 -10.51 -11.77 0.98
CA CYS A 277 -10.67 -10.55 1.77
C CYS A 277 -11.14 -10.86 3.19
N ASN A 278 -10.73 -10.05 4.17
CA ASN A 278 -11.06 -10.28 5.58
C ASN A 278 -12.42 -9.64 5.99
N PHE A 279 -13.35 -9.49 5.06
CA PHE A 279 -14.68 -8.92 5.33
C PHE A 279 -15.74 -9.61 4.47
N GLU A 280 -16.98 -9.65 4.97
CA GLU A 280 -18.07 -10.21 4.17
C GLU A 280 -18.63 -9.24 3.14
N LEU A 281 -18.66 -9.68 1.89
CA LEU A 281 -19.30 -8.97 0.78
C LEU A 281 -20.71 -9.49 0.52
N ILE A 282 -20.96 -10.77 0.81
CA ILE A 282 -22.21 -11.44 0.42
C ILE A 282 -23.27 -11.23 1.51
N PRO A 283 -24.35 -10.48 1.25
CA PRO A 283 -25.36 -10.21 2.26
C PRO A 283 -26.28 -11.42 2.48
N LYS A 284 -26.77 -11.58 3.71
CA LYS A 284 -27.61 -12.73 4.11
C LYS A 284 -28.86 -12.90 3.25
N TRP A 285 -29.52 -11.80 2.89
CA TRP A 285 -30.75 -11.84 2.09
C TRP A 285 -30.57 -12.57 0.75
N LEU A 286 -29.36 -12.56 0.18
CA LEU A 286 -29.10 -13.22 -1.11
C LEU A 286 -29.27 -14.74 -0.99
N PHE A 287 -28.80 -15.32 0.10
CA PHE A 287 -28.99 -16.75 0.39
C PHE A 287 -30.40 -17.07 0.90
N ASP A 288 -31.07 -16.12 1.56
CA ASP A 288 -32.47 -16.31 1.95
C ASP A 288 -33.41 -16.37 0.73
N VAL A 289 -33.18 -15.52 -0.28
CA VAL A 289 -33.96 -15.48 -1.53
C VAL A 289 -33.57 -16.61 -2.49
N PHE A 290 -32.27 -16.91 -2.60
CA PHE A 290 -31.73 -17.96 -3.47
C PHE A 290 -30.90 -18.98 -2.68
N PRO A 291 -31.52 -19.92 -1.95
CA PRO A 291 -30.79 -20.87 -1.10
C PRO A 291 -29.79 -21.75 -1.84
N SER A 292 -30.07 -22.07 -3.11
CA SER A 292 -29.17 -22.86 -3.96
C SER A 292 -27.85 -22.14 -4.26
N LEU A 293 -27.80 -20.81 -4.15
CA LEU A 293 -26.60 -20.03 -4.41
C LEU A 293 -25.44 -20.42 -3.48
N LYS A 294 -25.75 -20.86 -2.25
CA LYS A 294 -24.77 -21.33 -1.26
C LYS A 294 -23.89 -22.49 -1.77
N TYR A 295 -24.38 -23.30 -2.70
CA TYR A 295 -23.63 -24.42 -3.26
C TYR A 295 -22.77 -24.03 -4.46
N ILE A 296 -23.12 -22.94 -5.14
CA ILE A 296 -22.50 -22.51 -6.41
C ILE A 296 -21.69 -21.22 -6.28
N MET A 297 -21.64 -20.63 -5.09
CA MET A 297 -20.84 -19.45 -4.79
C MET A 297 -20.42 -19.46 -3.33
N TYR A 298 -19.12 -19.56 -3.09
CA TYR A 298 -18.52 -19.43 -1.77
C TYR A 298 -18.50 -17.98 -1.29
N THR A 299 -18.30 -17.82 0.02
CA THR A 299 -18.14 -16.52 0.67
C THR A 299 -16.69 -16.27 1.07
N PRO A 300 -16.28 -15.01 1.29
CA PRO A 300 -15.04 -14.68 1.99
C PRO A 300 -14.81 -15.52 3.27
N SER A 301 -15.82 -15.68 4.12
CA SER A 301 -15.70 -16.49 5.36
C SER A 301 -15.43 -17.97 5.09
N PHE A 302 -16.02 -18.54 4.04
CA PHE A 302 -15.79 -19.93 3.67
C PHE A 302 -14.30 -20.19 3.40
N HIS A 303 -13.66 -19.31 2.64
CA HIS A 303 -12.25 -19.46 2.26
C HIS A 303 -11.28 -18.96 3.35
N SER A 304 -11.65 -17.93 4.10
CA SER A 304 -10.89 -17.56 5.30
C SER A 304 -10.84 -18.71 6.31
N LEU A 305 -11.94 -19.48 6.43
CA LEU A 305 -11.98 -20.68 7.27
C LEU A 305 -11.06 -21.78 6.73
N HIS A 306 -10.98 -21.95 5.41
CA HIS A 306 -10.00 -22.84 4.77
C HIS A 306 -8.55 -22.48 5.18
N HIS A 307 -8.18 -21.20 5.16
CA HIS A 307 -6.84 -20.71 5.59
C HIS A 307 -6.55 -20.87 7.09
N THR A 308 -7.56 -21.19 7.91
CA THR A 308 -7.37 -21.40 9.36
C THR A 308 -7.46 -22.86 9.79
N GLN A 309 -8.27 -23.67 9.11
CA GLN A 309 -8.47 -25.10 9.41
C GLN A 309 -7.68 -26.03 8.49
N PHE A 310 -7.22 -25.53 7.33
CA PHE A 310 -6.40 -26.17 6.30
C PHE A 310 -7.01 -27.40 5.59
N ARG A 311 -7.85 -28.20 6.24
CA ARG A 311 -8.34 -29.50 5.74
C ARG A 311 -9.80 -29.52 5.32
N THR A 312 -10.48 -28.39 5.42
CA THR A 312 -11.89 -28.22 5.11
C THR A 312 -12.06 -27.10 4.10
N ASN A 313 -13.22 -27.03 3.44
CA ASN A 313 -13.57 -25.99 2.47
C ASN A 313 -12.56 -25.91 1.29
N LEU A 314 -12.42 -27.01 0.55
CA LEU A 314 -11.42 -27.21 -0.49
C LEU A 314 -11.87 -26.79 -1.90
N SER A 315 -13.15 -26.51 -2.10
CA SER A 315 -13.70 -26.03 -3.38
C SER A 315 -13.06 -24.70 -3.82
N LEU A 316 -13.06 -24.46 -5.14
CA LEU A 316 -12.59 -23.21 -5.73
C LEU A 316 -13.59 -22.08 -5.46
N PHE A 317 -14.68 -22.02 -6.24
CA PHE A 317 -15.71 -21.00 -6.09
C PHE A 317 -17.07 -21.61 -5.76
N MET A 318 -17.26 -22.91 -6.00
CA MET A 318 -18.52 -23.62 -5.77
C MET A 318 -18.38 -24.62 -4.62
N PRO A 319 -18.89 -24.33 -3.41
CA PRO A 319 -18.85 -25.24 -2.27
C PRO A 319 -19.50 -26.62 -2.51
N PHE A 320 -20.21 -26.80 -3.62
CA PHE A 320 -20.84 -28.05 -4.05
C PHE A 320 -20.01 -29.31 -3.76
N TYR A 321 -18.73 -29.33 -4.12
CA TYR A 321 -17.88 -30.51 -3.92
C TYR A 321 -17.53 -30.76 -2.45
N ASP A 322 -17.40 -29.72 -1.62
CA ASP A 322 -17.24 -29.89 -0.18
C ASP A 322 -18.47 -30.50 0.48
N TYR A 323 -19.67 -30.14 0.02
CA TYR A 323 -20.90 -30.81 0.45
C TYR A 323 -20.94 -32.27 -0.01
N LEU A 324 -20.62 -32.52 -1.28
CA LEU A 324 -20.67 -33.86 -1.87
C LEU A 324 -19.69 -34.85 -1.20
N TYR A 325 -18.49 -34.39 -0.88
CA TYR A 325 -17.41 -35.22 -0.33
C TYR A 325 -17.21 -35.07 1.18
N GLY A 326 -18.06 -34.29 1.86
CA GLY A 326 -18.05 -34.14 3.32
C GLY A 326 -16.82 -33.41 3.86
N THR A 327 -16.27 -32.45 3.11
CA THR A 327 -15.12 -31.62 3.52
C THR A 327 -15.52 -30.20 3.92
N MET A 328 -16.82 -29.91 4.01
CA MET A 328 -17.36 -28.64 4.50
C MET A 328 -17.15 -28.50 6.02
N ASP A 329 -16.57 -27.39 6.46
CA ASP A 329 -16.33 -27.15 7.89
C ASP A 329 -17.64 -26.89 8.64
N VAL A 330 -17.83 -27.57 9.78
CA VAL A 330 -19.04 -27.45 10.61
C VAL A 330 -19.32 -26.03 11.11
N SER A 331 -18.30 -25.16 11.15
CA SER A 331 -18.42 -23.78 11.62
C SER A 331 -18.69 -22.77 10.51
N THR A 332 -18.68 -23.17 9.24
CA THR A 332 -18.83 -22.28 8.06
C THR A 332 -19.99 -21.29 8.20
N ASP A 333 -21.21 -21.79 8.45
CA ASP A 333 -22.40 -20.93 8.56
C ASP A 333 -22.31 -19.99 9.75
N LYS A 334 -21.77 -20.47 10.87
CA LYS A 334 -21.61 -19.67 12.09
C LYS A 334 -20.60 -18.53 11.88
N VAL A 335 -19.49 -18.78 11.18
CA VAL A 335 -18.49 -17.76 10.85
C VAL A 335 -19.08 -16.72 9.91
N TYR A 336 -19.80 -17.16 8.88
CA TYR A 336 -20.52 -16.27 7.97
C TYR A 336 -21.49 -15.34 8.74
N GLU A 337 -22.39 -15.90 9.55
CA GLU A 337 -23.36 -15.08 10.29
C GLU A 337 -22.72 -14.17 11.34
N THR A 338 -21.65 -14.62 12.01
CA THR A 338 -20.96 -13.82 13.03
C THR A 338 -20.23 -12.63 12.40
N SER A 339 -19.59 -12.84 11.25
CA SER A 339 -18.88 -11.78 10.54
C SER A 339 -19.84 -10.68 10.04
N LEU A 340 -21.06 -11.05 9.61
CA LEU A 340 -22.12 -10.11 9.25
C LEU A 340 -22.66 -9.30 10.44
N LYS A 341 -22.73 -9.86 11.65
CA LYS A 341 -23.12 -9.10 12.86
C LYS A 341 -22.05 -8.05 13.21
N GLY A 342 -20.78 -8.41 13.01
CA GLY A 342 -19.63 -7.59 13.34
C GLY A 342 -19.35 -7.53 14.85
N LYS A 343 -18.14 -7.08 15.19
CA LYS A 343 -17.66 -6.95 16.57
C LYS A 343 -17.24 -5.51 16.86
N THR A 344 -17.76 -4.95 17.94
CA THR A 344 -17.29 -3.66 18.45
C THR A 344 -16.03 -3.90 19.26
N GLU A 345 -14.94 -3.23 18.88
CA GLU A 345 -13.70 -3.23 19.63
C GLU A 345 -13.34 -1.82 20.05
N THR A 346 -13.04 -1.68 21.34
CA THR A 346 -12.47 -0.47 21.91
C THR A 346 -10.95 -0.57 21.89
N PRO A 347 -10.22 0.34 21.23
CA PRO A 347 -8.77 0.41 21.37
C PRO A 347 -8.36 0.99 22.72
N ASP A 348 -7.24 0.56 23.27
CA ASP A 348 -6.64 1.15 24.47
C ASP A 348 -6.07 2.54 24.19
N ALA A 349 -5.48 2.73 23.00
CA ALA A 349 -4.88 3.99 22.58
C ALA A 349 -5.20 4.35 21.13
N VAL A 350 -5.37 5.65 20.88
CA VAL A 350 -5.57 6.21 19.53
C VAL A 350 -4.48 7.23 19.25
N TYR A 351 -3.85 7.14 18.08
CA TYR A 351 -2.93 8.14 17.53
C TYR A 351 -3.62 8.89 16.39
N LEU A 352 -3.74 10.21 16.51
CA LEU A 352 -4.37 11.07 15.51
C LEU A 352 -3.31 11.71 14.61
N MET A 353 -3.27 11.31 13.34
CA MET A 353 -2.40 11.86 12.32
C MET A 353 -3.16 12.70 11.29
N HIS A 354 -2.42 13.28 10.35
CA HIS A 354 -2.97 13.89 9.14
C HIS A 354 -1.96 13.72 7.99
N PRO A 355 -2.39 13.71 6.72
CA PRO A 355 -1.45 13.69 5.59
C PRO A 355 -0.57 14.96 5.60
N THR A 356 0.69 14.82 5.22
CA THR A 356 1.64 15.95 5.22
C THR A 356 1.59 16.69 3.89
N THR A 357 2.05 16.03 2.84
CA THR A 357 2.04 16.48 1.43
C THR A 357 0.90 15.83 0.66
N LEU A 358 0.59 16.34 -0.53
CA LEU A 358 -0.41 15.74 -1.43
C LEU A 358 -0.11 14.25 -1.72
N GLU A 359 1.16 13.90 -1.90
CA GLU A 359 1.63 12.55 -2.22
C GLU A 359 1.65 11.60 -1.01
N SER A 360 1.60 12.12 0.22
CA SER A 360 1.67 11.30 1.45
C SER A 360 0.56 10.24 1.55
N ILE A 361 -0.56 10.42 0.83
CA ILE A 361 -1.64 9.43 0.74
C ILE A 361 -1.18 8.08 0.17
N TYR A 362 -0.15 8.07 -0.67
CA TYR A 362 0.39 6.85 -1.26
C TYR A 362 1.19 6.01 -0.27
N HIS A 363 1.61 6.63 0.84
CA HIS A 363 2.27 5.95 1.95
C HIS A 363 1.28 5.47 3.03
N LEU A 364 -0.03 5.63 2.83
CA LEU A 364 -1.04 5.00 3.69
C LEU A 364 -1.12 3.50 3.38
N ARG A 365 -1.16 2.65 4.41
CA ARG A 365 -1.25 1.18 4.25
C ARG A 365 -2.42 0.68 3.38
N PRO A 366 -3.62 1.29 3.40
CA PRO A 366 -4.69 0.93 2.47
C PRO A 366 -4.39 1.29 1.01
N GLY A 367 -3.48 2.22 0.75
CA GLY A 367 -3.10 2.65 -0.60
C GLY A 367 -2.11 1.70 -1.25
N PHE A 368 -0.86 2.15 -1.38
CA PHE A 368 0.23 1.38 -1.99
C PHE A 368 1.17 0.88 -0.92
N PRO A 369 0.99 -0.34 -0.44
CA PRO A 369 1.70 -0.70 0.76
C PRO A 369 3.19 -0.98 0.54
N SER A 370 3.65 -1.16 -0.70
CA SER A 370 5.08 -1.13 -1.05
C SER A 370 5.71 0.25 -0.82
N LEU A 371 4.95 1.32 -1.02
CA LEU A 371 5.35 2.68 -0.67
C LEU A 371 5.26 2.89 0.84
N ALA A 372 4.19 2.42 1.48
CA ALA A 372 4.00 2.53 2.92
C ALA A 372 5.09 1.81 3.76
N SER A 373 5.74 0.77 3.21
CA SER A 373 6.82 0.04 3.90
C SER A 373 8.18 0.74 3.86
N GLY A 374 8.36 1.76 3.02
CA GLY A 374 9.60 2.51 2.89
C GLY A 374 9.49 3.92 3.47
N PRO A 375 10.63 4.60 3.73
CA PRO A 375 10.61 6.02 4.09
C PRO A 375 9.93 6.84 3.00
N TYR A 376 9.30 7.94 3.40
CA TYR A 376 8.68 8.88 2.47
C TYR A 376 9.72 9.42 1.47
N ALA A 377 9.40 9.32 0.19
CA ALA A 377 10.18 9.92 -0.88
C ALA A 377 9.24 10.28 -2.02
N SER A 378 9.26 11.55 -2.45
CA SER A 378 8.59 11.94 -3.68
C SER A 378 9.27 11.23 -4.84
N LYS A 379 8.48 10.59 -5.70
CA LYS A 379 8.98 9.86 -6.86
C LYS A 379 8.32 10.41 -8.11
N TRP A 380 9.09 10.55 -9.18
CA TRP A 380 8.63 11.19 -10.41
C TRP A 380 7.33 10.59 -10.97
N PHE A 381 7.09 9.27 -10.86
CA PHE A 381 5.85 8.65 -11.38
C PHE A 381 4.61 9.03 -10.55
N MET A 382 4.77 9.54 -9.32
CA MET A 382 3.63 10.07 -8.55
C MET A 382 3.00 11.26 -9.26
N TRP A 383 3.77 11.96 -10.10
CA TRP A 383 3.23 12.95 -11.02
C TRP A 383 2.20 12.35 -11.97
N MET A 384 2.35 11.11 -12.44
CA MET A 384 1.34 10.48 -13.30
C MET A 384 0.03 10.19 -12.55
N LEU A 385 0.10 10.02 -11.24
CA LEU A 385 -1.06 9.81 -10.38
C LEU A 385 -1.71 11.14 -9.94
N TRP A 386 -1.24 12.28 -10.44
CA TRP A 386 -1.77 13.61 -10.08
C TRP A 386 -3.30 13.73 -10.16
N PRO A 387 -4.05 13.11 -11.09
CA PRO A 387 -5.50 13.22 -11.10
C PRO A 387 -6.11 12.53 -9.87
N VAL A 388 -5.53 11.41 -9.45
CA VAL A 388 -5.92 10.69 -8.22
C VAL A 388 -5.52 11.52 -7.00
N THR A 389 -4.30 12.06 -6.96
CA THR A 389 -3.82 12.92 -5.87
C THR A 389 -4.75 14.12 -5.67
N TYR A 390 -5.07 14.81 -6.76
CA TYR A 390 -5.92 16.00 -6.74
C TYR A 390 -7.36 15.64 -6.38
N GLY A 391 -7.89 14.54 -6.91
CA GLY A 391 -9.20 14.01 -6.53
C GLY A 391 -9.28 13.68 -5.03
N CYS A 392 -8.26 13.01 -4.48
CA CYS A 392 -8.17 12.75 -3.04
C CYS A 392 -8.09 14.03 -2.22
N MET A 393 -7.35 15.04 -2.68
CA MET A 393 -7.31 16.34 -2.05
C MET A 393 -8.69 17.02 -2.04
N LEU A 394 -9.41 17.04 -3.18
CA LEU A 394 -10.75 17.60 -3.24
C LEU A 394 -11.73 16.87 -2.34
N LEU A 395 -11.69 15.53 -2.33
CA LEU A 395 -12.51 14.70 -1.44
C LEU A 395 -12.21 14.97 0.03
N SER A 396 -10.94 15.24 0.36
CA SER A 396 -10.54 15.55 1.72
C SER A 396 -11.28 16.79 2.24
N TRP A 397 -11.44 17.85 1.44
CA TRP A 397 -12.17 19.07 1.82
C TRP A 397 -13.64 18.83 2.17
N VAL A 398 -14.28 17.89 1.46
CA VAL A 398 -15.68 17.52 1.67
C VAL A 398 -15.86 16.66 2.92
N TYR A 399 -14.89 15.79 3.21
CA TYR A 399 -14.92 14.96 4.41
C TYR A 399 -14.73 15.81 5.69
N ASP A 400 -15.69 15.69 6.61
CA ASP A 400 -15.69 16.35 7.93
C ASP A 400 -15.61 15.34 9.09
N SER A 401 -15.06 14.15 8.82
CA SER A 401 -14.91 13.10 9.83
C SER A 401 -13.52 12.48 9.78
N VAL A 402 -13.03 12.09 10.96
CA VAL A 402 -11.84 11.28 11.09
C VAL A 402 -12.14 9.83 10.71
N PHE A 403 -11.15 9.16 10.16
CA PHE A 403 -11.27 7.75 9.78
C PHE A 403 -10.05 6.96 10.24
N THR A 404 -10.26 5.69 10.58
CA THR A 404 -9.17 4.79 10.95
C THR A 404 -8.35 4.45 9.70
N VAL A 405 -7.03 4.60 9.79
CA VAL A 405 -6.06 4.26 8.74
C VAL A 405 -5.26 3.02 9.06
N GLU A 406 -5.06 2.72 10.35
CA GLU A 406 -4.36 1.52 10.80
C GLU A 406 -4.91 0.98 12.14
N ARG A 407 -4.77 -0.32 12.35
CA ARG A 407 -5.01 -1.02 13.62
C ARG A 407 -3.81 -1.90 13.93
N HIS A 408 -3.38 -1.87 15.19
CA HIS A 408 -2.24 -2.64 15.68
C HIS A 408 -2.57 -3.27 17.00
N VAL A 409 -2.08 -4.49 17.21
CA VAL A 409 -2.11 -5.16 18.50
C VAL A 409 -0.67 -5.44 18.88
N PHE A 410 -0.19 -4.82 19.95
CA PHE A 410 1.16 -5.05 20.45
C PHE A 410 1.05 -5.71 21.83
N ASN A 411 1.31 -7.01 21.89
CA ASN A 411 0.95 -7.86 23.05
C ASN A 411 -0.56 -7.72 23.35
N ASP A 412 -0.92 -7.20 24.53
CA ASP A 412 -2.31 -6.97 24.93
C ASP A 412 -2.80 -5.54 24.63
N LEU A 413 -1.94 -4.66 24.07
CA LEU A 413 -2.27 -3.26 23.80
C LEU A 413 -2.90 -3.11 22.42
N LYS A 414 -4.18 -2.71 22.38
CA LYS A 414 -4.88 -2.41 21.14
C LYS A 414 -4.72 -0.94 20.77
N MET A 415 -4.11 -0.67 19.62
CA MET A 415 -3.85 0.68 19.14
C MET A 415 -4.55 0.92 17.80
N GLN A 416 -5.01 2.15 17.60
CA GLN A 416 -5.51 2.60 16.30
C GLN A 416 -4.86 3.90 15.88
N THR A 417 -4.61 4.03 14.58
CA THR A 417 -4.22 5.31 13.99
C THR A 417 -5.41 5.86 13.23
N TRP A 418 -5.82 7.07 13.58
CA TRP A 418 -6.89 7.81 12.91
C TRP A 418 -6.28 8.96 12.12
N ALA A 419 -6.87 9.28 10.97
CA ALA A 419 -6.44 10.40 10.14
C ALA A 419 -7.53 11.46 10.07
N ILE A 420 -7.12 12.72 10.21
CA ILE A 420 -7.90 13.86 9.75
C ILE A 420 -7.65 14.01 8.24
N PRO A 421 -8.70 14.16 7.42
CA PRO A 421 -8.57 14.39 5.97
C PRO A 421 -8.09 15.82 5.64
N ARG A 422 -7.03 16.29 6.29
CA ARG A 422 -6.45 17.64 6.08
C ARG A 422 -4.95 17.55 5.87
N TYR A 423 -4.47 18.11 4.77
CA TYR A 423 -3.05 18.23 4.47
C TYR A 423 -2.42 19.35 5.29
N SER A 424 -1.10 19.32 5.45
CA SER A 424 -0.40 20.31 6.30
C SER A 424 -0.65 21.75 5.89
N PHE A 425 -0.66 22.04 4.58
CA PHE A 425 -0.92 23.40 4.09
C PHE A 425 -2.29 23.94 4.57
N GLN A 426 -3.27 23.07 4.82
CA GLN A 426 -4.60 23.45 5.27
C GLN A 426 -4.64 23.88 6.74
N PHE A 427 -3.70 23.42 7.57
CA PHE A 427 -3.59 23.86 8.97
C PHE A 427 -3.14 25.32 9.07
N PHE A 428 -2.42 25.82 8.06
CA PHE A 428 -1.98 27.21 8.01
C PHE A 428 -3.04 28.17 7.46
N LEU A 429 -4.18 27.67 6.97
CA LEU A 429 -5.27 28.49 6.47
C LEU A 429 -6.19 28.95 7.62
N PRO A 430 -6.29 30.25 7.93
CA PRO A 430 -7.04 30.73 9.10
C PRO A 430 -8.50 30.26 9.15
N TRP A 431 -9.18 30.22 8.00
CA TRP A 431 -10.59 29.81 7.91
C TRP A 431 -10.82 28.30 8.09
N GLN A 432 -9.77 27.47 8.06
CA GLN A 432 -9.90 26.02 8.32
C GLN A 432 -9.72 25.68 9.80
N ARG A 433 -9.17 26.59 10.62
CA ARG A 433 -8.80 26.31 12.02
C ARG A 433 -9.97 25.81 12.85
N GLU A 434 -11.12 26.47 12.76
CA GLU A 434 -12.33 26.07 13.51
C GLU A 434 -12.82 24.68 13.08
N LYS A 435 -12.83 24.39 11.78
CA LYS A 435 -13.23 23.09 11.24
C LYS A 435 -12.28 21.97 11.69
N ILE A 436 -10.96 22.23 11.68
CA ILE A 436 -9.95 21.28 12.13
C ILE A 436 -10.10 21.00 13.63
N ASN A 437 -10.20 22.04 14.46
CA ASN A 437 -10.45 21.89 15.90
C ASN A 437 -11.74 21.13 16.17
N GLY A 438 -12.81 21.43 15.44
CA GLY A 438 -14.08 20.69 15.54
C GLY A 438 -13.93 19.21 15.20
N MET A 439 -13.13 18.83 14.20
CA MET A 439 -12.86 17.43 13.87
C MET A 439 -12.02 16.73 14.95
N ILE A 440 -11.00 17.39 15.51
CA ILE A 440 -10.19 16.85 16.60
C ILE A 440 -11.05 16.66 17.86
N GLU A 441 -11.86 17.66 18.22
CA GLU A 441 -12.78 17.62 19.35
C GLU A 441 -13.77 16.45 19.22
N LYS A 442 -14.44 16.33 18.06
CA LYS A 442 -15.33 15.20 17.75
C LYS A 442 -14.60 13.85 17.88
N ALA A 443 -13.34 13.77 17.45
CA ALA A 443 -12.56 12.54 17.54
C ALA A 443 -12.23 12.17 19.00
N ILE A 444 -11.83 13.14 19.82
CA ILE A 444 -11.55 12.93 21.25
C ILE A 444 -12.82 12.45 21.97
N LEU A 445 -13.96 13.13 21.76
CA LEU A 445 -15.23 12.76 22.39
C LEU A 445 -15.70 11.36 21.96
N LYS A 446 -15.53 11.02 20.68
CA LYS A 446 -15.82 9.67 20.18
C LYS A 446 -14.91 8.60 20.82
N ALA A 447 -13.65 8.93 21.08
CA ALA A 447 -12.71 8.02 21.74
C ALA A 447 -13.06 7.85 23.23
N GLU A 448 -13.43 8.92 23.92
CA GLU A 448 -13.94 8.88 25.31
C GLU A 448 -15.19 8.00 25.41
N GLU A 449 -16.18 8.21 24.54
CA GLU A 449 -17.42 7.41 24.52
C GLU A 449 -17.13 5.93 24.27
N ALA A 450 -16.16 5.63 23.40
CA ALA A 450 -15.73 4.26 23.14
C ALA A 450 -14.98 3.62 24.32
N GLY A 451 -14.50 4.40 25.30
CA GLY A 451 -13.72 3.93 26.44
C GLY A 451 -12.20 3.84 26.19
N VAL A 452 -11.68 4.63 25.25
CA VAL A 452 -10.24 4.71 24.96
C VAL A 452 -9.51 5.36 26.13
N LYS A 453 -8.34 4.84 26.51
CA LYS A 453 -7.57 5.33 27.68
C LYS A 453 -6.65 6.50 27.33
N VAL A 454 -6.03 6.45 26.15
CA VAL A 454 -5.04 7.45 25.71
C VAL A 454 -5.36 7.93 24.30
N PHE A 455 -5.34 9.24 24.10
CA PHE A 455 -5.49 9.89 22.80
C PHE A 455 -4.26 10.76 22.52
N SER A 456 -3.48 10.37 21.51
CA SER A 456 -2.26 11.06 21.13
C SER A 456 -2.50 11.98 19.93
N LEU A 457 -2.16 13.25 20.06
CA LEU A 457 -2.19 14.24 18.98
C LEU A 457 -0.85 14.20 18.22
N GLY A 458 -0.88 13.74 16.98
CA GLY A 458 0.31 13.67 16.12
C GLY A 458 0.45 14.88 15.20
N LEU A 459 1.69 15.22 14.87
CA LEU A 459 2.02 16.29 13.90
C LEU A 459 1.34 17.62 14.28
N LEU A 460 0.77 18.35 13.31
CA LEU A 460 0.15 19.66 13.51
C LEU A 460 -1.17 19.60 14.29
N ASN A 461 -1.69 18.40 14.61
CA ASN A 461 -2.88 18.28 15.46
C ASN A 461 -2.63 18.75 16.90
N GLN A 462 -1.37 18.92 17.31
CA GLN A 462 -0.97 19.40 18.63
C GLN A 462 -0.51 20.87 18.62
N ALA A 463 -0.60 21.57 17.48
CA ALA A 463 -0.02 22.89 17.29
C ALA A 463 -0.44 23.90 18.39
N SER A 464 0.44 24.86 18.65
CA SER A 464 0.32 25.84 19.75
C SER A 464 -1.02 26.55 19.79
N SER A 465 -1.39 27.11 20.94
CA SER A 465 -2.69 27.79 21.14
C SER A 465 -2.91 28.97 20.19
N TYR A 466 -1.82 29.61 19.74
CA TYR A 466 -1.87 30.65 18.71
C TYR A 466 -2.33 30.11 17.34
N TYR A 467 -1.93 28.88 16.99
CA TYR A 467 -2.21 28.27 15.70
C TYR A 467 -3.44 27.35 15.70
N LEU A 468 -3.69 26.62 16.80
CA LEU A 468 -4.71 25.58 16.83
C LEU A 468 -5.35 25.33 18.21
N ASN A 469 -4.72 24.52 19.08
CA ASN A 469 -5.35 24.04 20.32
C ASN A 469 -4.43 23.96 21.55
N GLY A 470 -3.13 24.27 21.39
CA GLY A 470 -2.20 24.32 22.51
C GLY A 470 -1.89 22.93 23.08
N ASN A 471 -1.50 21.98 22.22
CA ASN A 471 -1.18 20.60 22.63
C ASN A 471 -2.34 19.89 23.34
N GLY A 472 -3.58 20.21 22.98
CA GLY A 472 -4.79 19.64 23.55
C GLY A 472 -5.37 20.37 24.77
N GLU A 473 -4.70 21.42 25.27
CA GLU A 473 -5.18 22.21 26.41
C GLU A 473 -6.59 22.75 26.20
N LEU A 474 -6.89 23.23 24.99
CA LEU A 474 -8.23 23.70 24.60
C LEU A 474 -9.34 22.68 24.94
N TYR A 475 -9.11 21.40 24.69
CA TYR A 475 -10.13 20.37 24.89
C TYR A 475 -10.29 19.98 26.36
N ILE A 476 -9.20 20.02 27.13
CA ILE A 476 -9.23 19.79 28.58
C ILE A 476 -10.02 20.92 29.26
N GLN A 477 -9.80 22.17 28.84
CA GLN A 477 -10.52 23.32 29.38
C GLN A 477 -12.02 23.28 29.01
N LYS A 478 -12.35 22.93 27.76
CA LYS A 478 -13.75 22.80 27.31
C LYS A 478 -14.49 21.64 27.97
N HIS A 479 -13.81 20.52 28.21
CA HIS A 479 -14.39 19.28 28.73
C HIS A 479 -13.66 18.82 30.00
N PRO A 480 -13.88 19.48 31.15
CA PRO A 480 -13.13 19.21 32.38
C PRO A 480 -13.37 17.80 32.97
N ASN A 481 -14.41 17.10 32.50
CA ASN A 481 -14.78 15.76 32.96
C ASN A 481 -14.23 14.63 32.07
N LEU A 482 -13.39 14.91 31.08
CA LEU A 482 -12.75 13.88 30.26
C LEU A 482 -11.92 12.92 31.12
N LYS A 483 -12.10 11.62 30.91
CA LYS A 483 -11.30 10.58 31.58
C LYS A 483 -10.13 10.13 30.72
N ILE A 484 -10.26 10.26 29.40
CA ILE A 484 -9.23 9.97 28.41
C ILE A 484 -8.03 10.89 28.63
N ARG A 485 -6.83 10.31 28.56
CA ARG A 485 -5.58 11.08 28.67
C ARG A 485 -5.19 11.59 27.28
N ILE A 486 -5.24 12.91 27.11
CA ILE A 486 -4.74 13.57 25.90
C ILE A 486 -3.23 13.77 26.05
N VAL A 487 -2.47 13.31 25.08
CA VAL A 487 -1.00 13.43 25.03
C VAL A 487 -0.55 13.93 23.67
N ASP A 488 0.62 14.54 23.60
CA ASP A 488 1.18 15.12 22.38
C ASP A 488 2.44 14.36 21.90
N GLY A 489 2.96 13.44 22.73
CA GLY A 489 4.12 12.61 22.42
C GLY A 489 5.47 13.32 22.57
N SER A 490 5.50 14.59 22.96
CA SER A 490 6.72 15.41 23.04
C SER A 490 7.78 14.79 23.97
N THR A 491 7.39 14.29 25.14
CA THR A 491 8.33 13.68 26.10
C THR A 491 9.00 12.43 25.55
N LEU A 492 8.27 11.60 24.79
CA LEU A 492 8.84 10.41 24.15
C LEU A 492 9.82 10.81 23.05
N ALA A 493 9.49 11.82 22.24
CA ALA A 493 10.40 12.35 21.23
C ALA A 493 11.71 12.86 21.85
N VAL A 494 11.62 13.63 22.94
CA VAL A 494 12.81 14.07 23.72
C VAL A 494 13.63 12.87 24.18
N ALA A 495 13.00 11.86 24.79
CA ALA A 495 13.70 10.67 25.29
C ALA A 495 14.42 9.90 24.17
N VAL A 496 13.79 9.75 23.00
CA VAL A 496 14.39 9.08 21.83
C VAL A 496 15.60 9.84 21.30
N VAL A 497 15.52 11.17 21.20
CA VAL A 497 16.66 12.02 20.80
C VAL A 497 17.80 11.85 21.79
N LEU A 498 17.53 11.97 23.10
CA LEU A 498 18.55 11.83 24.13
C LEU A 498 19.22 10.45 24.12
N ASN A 499 18.45 9.38 23.87
CA ASN A 499 18.96 8.02 23.79
C ASN A 499 19.79 7.75 22.51
N SER A 500 19.60 8.57 21.47
CA SER A 500 20.33 8.45 20.20
C SER A 500 21.73 9.10 20.24
N ILE A 501 21.98 9.94 21.24
CA ILE A 501 23.26 10.62 21.45
C ILE A 501 24.30 9.62 22.00
N PRO A 502 25.49 9.50 21.36
CA PRO A 502 26.53 8.60 21.84
C PRO A 502 26.95 8.88 23.28
N GLN A 503 27.23 7.82 24.05
CA GLN A 503 27.80 7.96 25.39
C GLN A 503 29.15 8.67 25.34
N GLY A 504 29.42 9.54 26.32
CA GLY A 504 30.65 10.35 26.39
C GLY A 504 30.64 11.63 25.56
N THR A 505 29.55 11.95 24.86
CA THR A 505 29.40 13.23 24.15
C THR A 505 29.44 14.40 25.13
N GLN A 506 30.37 15.33 24.93
CA GLN A 506 30.54 16.52 25.78
C GLN A 506 29.92 17.78 25.18
N GLU A 507 29.82 17.83 23.85
CA GLU A 507 29.29 18.98 23.11
C GLU A 507 28.42 18.51 21.94
N VAL A 508 27.32 19.21 21.69
CA VAL A 508 26.44 19.00 20.53
C VAL A 508 26.17 20.32 19.81
N LEU A 509 25.94 20.27 18.50
CA LEU A 509 25.48 21.43 17.73
C LEU A 509 23.98 21.29 17.45
N LEU A 510 23.20 22.32 17.76
CA LEU A 510 21.78 22.42 17.45
C LEU A 510 21.56 23.24 16.17
N ARG A 511 20.84 22.63 15.23
CA ARG A 511 20.31 23.21 14.00
C ARG A 511 18.80 23.03 13.96
N GLY A 512 18.08 23.88 14.68
CA GLY A 512 16.61 23.84 14.75
C GLY A 512 16.05 25.11 15.39
N LYS A 513 14.79 25.40 15.09
CA LYS A 513 14.07 26.55 15.64
C LYS A 513 13.68 26.31 17.10
N PRO A 514 13.50 27.37 17.92
CA PRO A 514 13.12 27.25 19.33
C PRO A 514 11.70 26.70 19.56
N SER A 515 11.53 25.37 19.49
CA SER A 515 10.27 24.65 19.77
C SER A 515 10.23 24.11 21.21
N LYS A 516 9.04 23.67 21.66
CA LYS A 516 8.85 23.01 22.97
C LYS A 516 9.79 21.80 23.14
N VAL A 517 9.85 20.94 22.12
CA VAL A 517 10.69 19.72 22.10
C VAL A 517 12.17 20.09 22.13
N VAL A 518 12.59 21.06 21.30
CA VAL A 518 13.98 21.55 21.28
C VAL A 518 14.38 22.11 22.64
N CYS A 519 13.55 22.95 23.27
CA CYS A 519 13.83 23.50 24.60
C CYS A 519 14.03 22.38 25.64
N ALA A 520 13.15 21.38 25.65
CA ALA A 520 13.25 20.25 26.57
C ALA A 520 14.49 19.37 26.33
N ILE A 521 14.91 19.18 25.07
CA ILE A 521 16.15 18.48 24.73
C ILE A 521 17.35 19.26 25.28
N ILE A 522 17.42 20.57 25.04
CA ILE A 522 18.53 21.41 25.50
C ILE A 522 18.62 21.38 27.02
N GLU A 523 17.49 21.57 27.71
CA GLU A 523 17.43 21.53 29.17
C GLU A 523 17.95 20.20 29.71
N ALA A 524 17.50 19.07 29.14
CA ALA A 524 17.95 17.74 29.55
C ALA A 524 19.44 17.50 29.27
N LEU A 525 19.99 18.05 28.18
CA LEU A 525 21.42 17.95 27.85
C LEU A 525 22.28 18.81 28.77
N CYS A 526 21.87 20.05 29.03
CA CYS A 526 22.56 20.95 29.95
C CYS A 526 22.57 20.37 31.37
N HIS A 527 21.49 19.74 31.82
CA HIS A 527 21.45 19.01 33.09
C HIS A 527 22.42 17.82 33.16
N LYS A 528 22.68 17.15 32.03
CA LYS A 528 23.71 16.11 31.90
C LYS A 528 25.13 16.67 31.81
N GLY A 529 25.29 18.00 31.88
CA GLY A 529 26.58 18.69 31.80
C GLY A 529 27.10 18.89 30.37
N ILE A 530 26.34 18.47 29.35
CA ILE A 530 26.69 18.56 27.93
C ILE A 530 26.50 20.00 27.47
N GLN A 531 27.49 20.53 26.73
CA GLN A 531 27.40 21.86 26.14
C GLN A 531 26.59 21.82 24.84
N VAL A 532 25.69 22.77 24.67
CA VAL A 532 24.87 22.90 23.45
C VAL A 532 25.30 24.15 22.70
N ALA A 533 25.89 23.95 21.52
CA ALA A 533 26.21 25.03 20.59
C ALA A 533 24.98 25.33 19.71
N VAL A 534 24.67 26.62 19.50
CA VAL A 534 23.59 27.06 18.61
C VAL A 534 24.20 27.93 17.51
N ALA A 535 23.86 27.61 16.25
CA ALA A 535 24.46 28.24 15.08
C ALA A 535 23.87 29.61 14.72
N HIS A 536 22.58 29.82 14.97
CA HIS A 536 21.87 31.06 14.64
C HIS A 536 21.73 31.95 15.88
N LYS A 537 22.07 33.23 15.72
CA LYS A 537 22.13 34.18 16.84
C LYS A 537 20.75 34.44 17.44
N ASP A 538 19.74 34.62 16.59
CA ASP A 538 18.38 34.89 17.04
C ASP A 538 17.78 33.70 17.80
N ASP A 539 18.06 32.48 17.34
CA ASP A 539 17.63 31.25 18.01
C ASP A 539 18.36 31.08 19.35
N TYR A 540 19.66 31.37 19.40
CA TYR A 540 20.44 31.37 20.64
C TYR A 540 19.86 32.32 21.68
N GLU A 541 19.56 33.57 21.32
CA GLU A 541 18.99 34.55 22.27
C GLU A 541 17.60 34.11 22.75
N LYS A 542 16.74 33.63 21.84
CA LYS A 542 15.41 33.09 22.20
C LYS A 542 15.50 31.89 23.14
N LEU A 543 16.44 30.98 22.91
CA LEU A 543 16.65 29.80 23.76
C LEU A 543 17.23 30.17 25.13
N LYS A 544 18.17 31.12 25.15
CA LYS A 544 18.77 31.63 26.38
C LYS A 544 17.76 32.27 27.31
N LEU A 545 16.77 32.98 26.76
CA LEU A 545 15.66 33.56 27.53
C LEU A 545 14.72 32.51 28.14
N ARG A 546 14.59 31.34 27.50
CA ARG A 546 13.69 30.26 27.96
C ARG A 546 14.34 29.29 28.95
N LEU A 547 15.68 29.23 28.99
CA LEU A 547 16.41 28.33 29.89
C LEU A 547 16.56 28.92 31.30
N PRO A 548 16.53 28.07 32.34
CA PRO A 548 16.93 28.48 33.69
C PRO A 548 18.36 29.08 33.69
N LYS A 549 18.56 30.15 34.47
CA LYS A 549 19.83 30.90 34.51
C LYS A 549 21.05 30.02 34.82
N ASP A 550 20.86 28.99 35.62
CA ASP A 550 21.92 28.07 36.04
C ASP A 550 22.44 27.20 34.88
N LEU A 551 21.57 26.92 33.90
CA LEU A 551 21.88 26.12 32.72
C LEU A 551 22.33 26.96 31.52
N SER A 552 22.07 28.28 31.52
CA SER A 552 22.46 29.18 30.42
C SER A 552 23.97 29.19 30.15
N SER A 553 24.80 28.85 31.15
CA SER A 553 26.26 28.73 31.01
C SER A 553 26.71 27.59 30.08
N LYS A 554 25.84 26.60 29.85
CA LYS A 554 26.08 25.44 28.98
C LYS A 554 25.57 25.66 27.56
N LEU A 555 24.83 26.75 27.30
CA LEU A 555 24.42 27.16 25.97
C LEU A 555 25.48 28.11 25.38
N VAL A 556 26.00 27.79 24.20
CA VAL A 556 27.04 28.60 23.55
C VAL A 556 26.62 28.97 22.14
N PHE A 557 26.89 30.20 21.74
CA PHE A 557 26.77 30.61 20.35
C PHE A 557 28.03 30.20 19.58
N SER A 558 27.89 29.44 18.49
CA SER A 558 29.04 29.05 17.66
C SER A 558 28.67 28.97 16.19
N THR A 559 29.41 29.68 15.35
CA THR A 559 29.26 29.68 13.89
C THR A 559 30.12 28.61 13.20
N SER A 560 31.00 27.92 13.95
CA SER A 560 31.96 26.95 13.39
C SER A 560 31.54 25.51 13.72
N PRO A 561 31.40 24.63 12.70
CA PRO A 561 31.00 23.23 12.86
C PRO A 561 32.15 22.37 13.41
N ARG A 562 32.41 22.42 14.73
CA ARG A 562 33.46 21.59 15.37
C ARG A 562 32.90 20.36 16.08
N GLN A 563 31.60 20.33 16.33
CA GLN A 563 30.95 19.28 17.12
C GLN A 563 30.78 18.00 16.28
N LYS A 564 31.02 16.85 16.92
CA LYS A 564 30.88 15.53 16.30
C LYS A 564 29.44 15.00 16.28
N VAL A 565 28.53 15.66 17.01
CA VAL A 565 27.11 15.28 17.11
C VAL A 565 26.25 16.49 16.82
N TRP A 566 25.34 16.33 15.87
CA TRP A 566 24.47 17.39 15.36
C TRP A 566 23.02 17.03 15.60
N LEU A 567 22.31 17.89 16.31
CA LEU A 567 20.87 17.82 16.49
C LEU A 567 20.21 18.66 15.41
N VAL A 568 19.53 18.03 14.46
CA VAL A 568 19.05 18.69 13.24
C VAL A 568 17.55 18.56 13.12
N GLU A 569 16.86 19.69 13.01
CA GLU A 569 15.44 19.74 12.65
C GLU A 569 15.27 19.60 11.13
N GLY A 570 14.23 18.88 10.70
CA GLY A 570 13.96 18.62 9.29
C GLY A 570 13.82 19.90 8.46
N GLY A 571 14.50 19.95 7.30
CA GLY A 571 14.45 21.09 6.37
C GLY A 571 15.33 22.29 6.73
N VAL A 572 16.09 22.23 7.83
CA VAL A 572 16.97 23.34 8.30
C VAL A 572 18.44 23.17 7.87
N LEU A 573 18.87 21.94 7.57
CA LEU A 573 20.24 21.63 7.16
C LEU A 573 20.40 21.73 5.63
N THR A 574 21.39 22.48 5.17
CA THR A 574 21.71 22.57 3.73
C THR A 574 22.73 21.50 3.31
N ASP A 575 22.74 21.14 2.02
CA ASP A 575 23.72 20.18 1.46
C ASP A 575 25.18 20.65 1.65
N GLU A 576 25.41 21.96 1.67
CA GLU A 576 26.74 22.54 1.93
C GLU A 576 27.16 22.38 3.40
N GLU A 577 26.25 22.62 4.35
CA GLU A 577 26.51 22.42 5.78
C GLU A 577 26.74 20.94 6.09
N GLN A 578 26.01 20.04 5.45
CA GLN A 578 26.22 18.60 5.60
C GLN A 578 27.59 18.16 5.08
N LYS A 579 28.05 18.72 3.95
CA LYS A 579 29.39 18.43 3.39
C LYS A 579 30.53 18.96 4.27
N GLN A 580 30.29 20.00 5.07
CA GLN A 580 31.29 20.56 5.99
C GLN A 580 31.54 19.69 7.23
N ALA A 581 30.72 18.66 7.47
CA ALA A 581 30.82 17.79 8.64
C ALA A 581 30.68 16.30 8.27
N PRO A 582 31.60 15.73 7.45
CA PRO A 582 31.48 14.36 6.94
C PRO A 582 31.57 13.28 8.03
N ASP A 583 32.28 13.57 9.13
CA ASP A 583 32.45 12.64 10.26
C ASP A 583 31.43 12.87 11.39
N ALA A 584 30.47 13.79 11.21
CA ALA A 584 29.49 14.09 12.23
C ALA A 584 28.33 13.08 12.24
N LYS A 585 27.90 12.71 13.46
CA LYS A 585 26.66 11.96 13.65
C LYS A 585 25.48 12.93 13.71
N PHE A 586 24.60 12.84 12.71
CA PHE A 586 23.35 13.59 12.68
C PHE A 586 22.25 12.83 13.43
N VAL A 587 21.62 13.51 14.38
CA VAL A 587 20.45 13.03 15.13
C VAL A 587 19.30 13.95 14.77
N SER A 588 18.25 13.38 14.16
CA SER A 588 17.06 14.15 13.80
C SER A 588 16.32 14.58 15.05
N VAL A 589 15.97 15.86 15.11
CA VAL A 589 15.05 16.44 16.10
C VAL A 589 13.76 16.73 15.35
N GLU A 590 12.85 15.76 15.35
CA GLU A 590 11.51 16.00 14.80
C GLU A 590 10.72 16.89 15.77
N SER A 591 10.75 18.21 15.51
CA SER A 591 9.68 19.11 15.94
C SER A 591 8.72 19.39 14.77
N GLU A 592 7.59 20.01 15.08
CA GLU A 592 6.36 20.25 14.31
C GLU A 592 6.51 20.80 12.85
N SER A 593 7.70 20.88 12.28
CA SER A 593 8.08 21.72 11.15
C SER A 593 8.41 20.99 9.84
N LEU A 594 8.01 19.73 9.66
CA LEU A 594 8.29 18.95 8.43
C LEU A 594 7.63 19.50 7.12
N VAL A 595 7.12 20.73 7.11
CA VAL A 595 6.62 21.37 5.89
C VAL A 595 7.20 22.77 5.77
N SER A 596 8.38 22.85 5.15
CA SER A 596 8.84 24.09 4.52
C SER A 596 7.87 24.45 3.39
N SER A 597 7.06 25.49 3.59
CA SER A 597 6.47 26.23 2.46
C SER A 597 7.61 26.97 1.75
N PRO A 598 7.70 26.96 0.40
CA PRO A 598 8.42 28.04 -0.28
C PRO A 598 7.65 29.33 0.01
N SER A 599 8.36 30.39 0.37
CA SER A 599 7.89 31.76 0.57
C SER A 599 6.82 32.03 1.65
N MET A 600 7.26 32.36 2.86
CA MET A 600 6.59 33.39 3.67
C MET A 600 7.63 34.43 4.10
N ARG A 601 7.32 35.71 3.86
CA ARG A 601 8.17 36.86 4.21
C ARG A 601 8.27 37.00 5.72
N ASN A 602 9.38 37.53 6.19
CA ASN A 602 9.75 37.76 7.59
C ASN A 602 8.90 38.80 8.34
N ASP A 603 7.76 39.24 7.80
CA ASP A 603 7.09 40.47 8.26
C ASP A 603 5.91 40.22 9.22
N GLU A 604 5.68 38.98 9.69
CA GLU A 604 4.57 38.66 10.62
C GLU A 604 5.04 38.05 11.96
N ILE A 605 6.27 38.36 12.40
CA ILE A 605 6.77 38.03 13.75
C ILE A 605 7.01 39.32 14.54
N GLU A 606 5.95 40.09 14.79
CA GLU A 606 5.88 41.08 15.87
C GLU A 606 4.45 41.05 16.45
N GLU A 607 4.22 40.17 17.44
CA GLU A 607 3.46 40.37 18.69
C GLU A 607 3.25 39.04 19.44
#